data_AF-A0AAE7B6K3-F1
#
_entry.id   AF-A0AAE7B6K3-F1
#
_cell.length_a   1.000
_cell.length_b   1.000
_cell.length_c   1.000
_cell.angle_alpha   90.00
_cell.angle_beta   90.00
_cell.angle_gamma   90.00
#
_symmetry.space_group_name_H-M   'P 1'
#
loop_
_entity.id
_entity.type
_entity.pdbx_description
1 polymer ?
#
loop_
_entity_poly.entity_id
_entity_poly.type
_entity_poly.pdbx_seq_one_letter_code
_entity_poly.pdbx_strand_id
1 'polypeptide(L)'
;MNQNKTILVLGAGIAGVTTAIGLKKLGFNVKIFYKPRPFIAYEGFSEKTKDGLISSSCLKASLLLKEQSMRNSNWASNSKNVNYEYVVCRANLDEALLKDAKDNSIELIESRVIGAVDCSEEKPKITYKIDEKKIEISADFVVDARGRFTPFKDEYLSGPKSFSLLQELEMDNLSQNRTSIDSTKDGWIWQAYVGNKKGYIQFTCDEELAVKINDFDELLKILKEQKAEFWSLQNAKPVDKIVKRDSFSKIHKEIINTKMILIGDSASSIDPLSGNGAFQAMSMSSIAPYVINTIINKSEIEQKVAIDFYKSRVQFIFDKFSKVGKEFYSLEKRYTSDFWQKRQNWPNEKTSDSKKLPRIEEKAVVTESYIFAQDVIITKDNPMGVWCYGKIEVVDLAKYCLGNKLEKSLEYFDEFCKKNSLSMGLYNSLKRWCIEQEILV
;
A
#
# COMPACT_ATOMS: atom_id res chain seq x y z
N MET A 1 -3.40 11.70 29.01
CA MET A 1 -4.41 10.81 28.39
C MET A 1 -4.56 11.21 26.93
N ASN A 2 -4.61 10.25 25.99
CA ASN A 2 -4.68 10.52 24.54
C ASN A 2 -5.92 11.33 24.13
N GLN A 3 -6.98 11.33 24.94
CA GLN A 3 -8.24 12.01 24.68
C GLN A 3 -8.13 13.53 24.52
N ASN A 4 -7.10 14.14 25.12
CA ASN A 4 -6.85 15.59 25.00
C ASN A 4 -5.93 15.95 23.81
N LYS A 5 -5.43 14.94 23.09
CA LYS A 5 -4.51 15.13 21.96
C LYS A 5 -5.26 14.98 20.64
N THR A 6 -5.15 16.00 19.80
CA THR A 6 -5.83 16.08 18.50
C THR A 6 -4.89 15.69 17.38
N ILE A 7 -5.32 14.77 16.52
CA ILE A 7 -4.61 14.32 15.33
C ILE A 7 -5.44 14.70 14.09
N LEU A 8 -4.82 15.39 13.14
CA LEU A 8 -5.47 15.72 11.87
C LEU A 8 -5.03 14.72 10.81
N VAL A 9 -5.99 14.14 10.11
CA VAL A 9 -5.75 13.23 8.99
C VAL A 9 -6.17 13.93 7.71
N LEU A 10 -5.25 14.12 6.77
CA LEU A 10 -5.49 14.78 5.50
C LEU A 10 -5.73 13.71 4.44
N GLY A 11 -6.97 13.60 3.95
CA GLY A 11 -7.40 12.58 2.99
C GLY A 11 -8.22 11.46 3.63
N ALA A 12 -9.33 11.10 2.98
CA ALA A 12 -10.27 10.05 3.43
C ALA A 12 -10.29 8.80 2.54
N GLY A 13 -9.18 8.51 1.85
CA GLY A 13 -9.01 7.21 1.19
C GLY A 13 -8.75 6.09 2.20
N ILE A 14 -8.50 4.86 1.70
CA ILE A 14 -8.20 3.67 2.51
C ILE A 14 -7.20 4.00 3.63
N ALA A 15 -6.02 4.52 3.27
CA ALA A 15 -4.95 4.85 4.21
C ALA A 15 -5.39 5.81 5.33
N GLY A 16 -6.12 6.87 4.97
CA GLY A 16 -6.52 7.89 5.93
C GLY A 16 -7.55 7.37 6.92
N VAL A 17 -8.59 6.68 6.43
CA VAL A 17 -9.68 6.16 7.28
C VAL A 17 -9.19 5.04 8.18
N THR A 18 -8.40 4.10 7.69
CA THR A 18 -7.87 2.99 8.52
C THR A 18 -6.93 3.51 9.61
N THR A 19 -6.05 4.47 9.30
CA THR A 19 -5.21 5.12 10.32
C THR A 19 -6.04 5.89 11.33
N ALA A 20 -7.04 6.65 10.88
CA ALA A 20 -7.92 7.42 11.78
C ALA A 20 -8.67 6.51 12.77
N ILE A 21 -9.20 5.37 12.29
CA ILE A 21 -9.85 4.37 13.15
C ILE A 21 -8.86 3.79 14.17
N GLY A 22 -7.66 3.42 13.73
CA GLY A 22 -6.62 2.92 14.63
C GLY A 22 -6.23 3.92 15.72
N LEU A 23 -6.07 5.21 15.36
CA LEU A 23 -5.81 6.28 16.31
C LEU A 23 -6.98 6.51 17.28
N LYS A 24 -8.21 6.44 16.78
CA LYS A 24 -9.41 6.56 17.62
C LYS A 24 -9.48 5.43 18.66
N LYS A 25 -9.13 4.20 18.28
CA LYS A 25 -9.03 3.04 19.21
C LYS A 25 -7.96 3.23 20.29
N LEU A 26 -6.89 3.96 20.00
CA LEU A 26 -5.88 4.36 20.98
C LEU A 26 -6.29 5.58 21.83
N GLY A 27 -7.52 6.08 21.65
CA GLY A 27 -8.12 7.14 22.45
C GLY A 27 -7.80 8.57 22.03
N PHE A 28 -7.24 8.79 20.83
CA PHE A 28 -6.98 10.14 20.31
C PHE A 28 -8.26 10.85 19.85
N ASN A 29 -8.26 12.18 19.91
CA ASN A 29 -9.23 12.97 19.17
C ASN A 29 -8.79 13.08 17.70
N VAL A 30 -9.61 12.64 16.75
CA VAL A 30 -9.21 12.53 15.33
C VAL A 30 -10.20 13.27 14.45
N LYS A 31 -9.67 14.10 13.55
CA LYS A 31 -10.43 14.79 12.50
C LYS A 31 -9.87 14.44 11.13
N ILE A 32 -10.74 14.06 10.20
CA ILE A 32 -10.35 13.83 8.79
C ILE A 32 -10.78 15.02 7.95
N PHE A 33 -9.81 15.62 7.26
CA PHE A 33 -10.02 16.64 6.24
C PHE A 33 -10.04 15.96 4.87
N TYR A 34 -11.12 16.12 4.10
CA TYR A 34 -11.21 15.47 2.79
C TYR A 34 -11.92 16.33 1.74
N LYS A 35 -11.66 16.01 0.47
CA LYS A 35 -12.49 16.42 -0.64
C LYS A 35 -12.89 15.19 -1.46
N PRO A 36 -14.14 15.14 -1.95
CA PRO A 36 -14.55 14.12 -2.90
C PRO A 36 -13.61 14.10 -4.10
N ARG A 37 -13.34 12.91 -4.62
CA ARG A 37 -12.54 12.74 -5.83
C ARG A 37 -13.24 13.46 -7.00
N PRO A 38 -12.51 14.24 -7.82
CA PRO A 38 -13.13 15.00 -8.90
C PRO A 38 -13.34 14.19 -10.20
N PHE A 39 -13.22 12.86 -10.15
CA PHE A 39 -13.36 11.97 -11.30
C PHE A 39 -13.76 10.56 -10.87
N ILE A 40 -14.33 9.80 -11.81
CA ILE A 40 -14.61 8.37 -11.63
C ILE A 40 -13.35 7.56 -11.92
N ALA A 41 -13.11 6.55 -11.08
CA ALA A 41 -12.07 5.56 -11.28
C ALA A 41 -12.55 4.20 -10.79
N TYR A 42 -12.04 3.14 -11.40
CA TYR A 42 -12.24 1.78 -10.96
C TYR A 42 -10.89 1.15 -10.60
N GLU A 43 -10.88 0.35 -9.54
CA GLU A 43 -9.70 -0.37 -9.08
C GLU A 43 -10.05 -1.83 -8.83
N GLY A 44 -9.11 -2.70 -9.18
CA GLY A 44 -9.15 -4.12 -8.85
C GLY A 44 -8.53 -4.39 -7.48
N PHE A 45 -9.25 -5.11 -6.62
CA PHE A 45 -8.81 -5.45 -5.27
C PHE A 45 -8.72 -6.96 -5.07
N SER A 46 -7.80 -7.38 -4.20
CA SER A 46 -7.59 -8.77 -3.84
C SER A 46 -8.39 -9.17 -2.60
N GLU A 47 -8.50 -10.47 -2.31
CA GLU A 47 -9.05 -10.97 -1.04
C GLU A 47 -8.32 -10.36 0.17
N LYS A 48 -6.99 -10.23 0.08
CA LYS A 48 -6.18 -9.60 1.14
C LYS A 48 -6.59 -8.16 1.42
N THR A 49 -7.05 -7.43 0.41
CA THR A 49 -7.56 -6.07 0.58
C THR A 49 -8.88 -6.09 1.34
N LYS A 50 -9.77 -7.04 1.02
CA LYS A 50 -11.04 -7.22 1.74
C LYS A 50 -10.79 -7.58 3.21
N ASP A 51 -9.93 -8.54 3.48
CA ASP A 51 -9.53 -8.93 4.84
C ASP A 51 -8.88 -7.76 5.59
N GLY A 52 -8.08 -6.96 4.90
CA GLY A 52 -7.48 -5.74 5.43
C GLY A 52 -8.51 -4.67 5.82
N LEU A 53 -9.58 -4.48 5.02
CA LEU A 53 -10.68 -3.59 5.36
C LEU A 53 -11.43 -4.09 6.60
N ILE A 54 -11.74 -5.39 6.66
CA ILE A 54 -12.45 -6.00 7.79
C ILE A 54 -11.65 -5.86 9.08
N SER A 55 -10.37 -6.24 9.06
CA SER A 55 -9.48 -6.13 10.22
C SER A 55 -9.27 -4.69 10.70
N SER A 56 -9.36 -3.72 9.78
CA SER A 56 -9.30 -2.28 10.09
C SER A 56 -10.65 -1.66 10.49
N SER A 57 -11.71 -2.47 10.63
CA SER A 57 -13.08 -2.01 10.94
C SER A 57 -13.72 -1.11 9.88
N CYS A 58 -13.31 -1.24 8.61
CA CYS A 58 -13.95 -0.63 7.45
C CYS A 58 -14.97 -1.60 6.83
N LEU A 59 -16.05 -1.88 7.57
CA LEU A 59 -17.01 -2.93 7.23
C LEU A 59 -17.89 -2.56 6.02
N LYS A 60 -18.32 -1.31 5.90
CA LYS A 60 -19.13 -0.87 4.76
C LYS A 60 -18.33 -0.90 3.47
N ALA A 61 -17.06 -0.48 3.52
CA ALA A 61 -16.16 -0.57 2.39
C ALA A 61 -15.92 -2.03 1.95
N SER A 62 -15.76 -2.97 2.90
CA SER A 62 -15.51 -4.37 2.57
C SER A 62 -16.71 -5.07 1.93
N LEU A 63 -17.94 -4.64 2.23
CA LEU A 63 -19.16 -5.16 1.60
C LEU A 63 -19.24 -4.91 0.09
N LEU A 64 -18.48 -3.95 -0.44
CA LEU A 64 -18.38 -3.72 -1.88
C LEU A 64 -17.53 -4.78 -2.59
N LEU A 65 -16.67 -5.50 -1.87
CA LEU A 65 -15.79 -6.54 -2.41
C LEU A 65 -16.51 -7.91 -2.33
N LYS A 66 -17.62 -8.01 -3.07
CA LYS A 66 -18.49 -9.20 -3.10
C LYS A 66 -18.40 -9.96 -4.41
N GLU A 67 -18.59 -9.28 -5.54
CA GLU A 67 -18.61 -9.92 -6.85
C GLU A 67 -17.20 -10.03 -7.42
N GLN A 68 -16.80 -11.27 -7.72
CA GLN A 68 -15.51 -11.57 -8.32
C GLN A 68 -15.58 -11.39 -9.84
N SER A 69 -14.63 -10.65 -10.38
CA SER A 69 -14.37 -10.56 -11.81
C SER A 69 -13.29 -11.55 -12.19
N MET A 70 -13.54 -12.34 -13.24
CA MET A 70 -12.52 -13.21 -13.81
C MET A 70 -11.40 -12.34 -14.41
N ARG A 71 -10.15 -12.59 -14.01
CA ARG A 71 -8.99 -11.80 -14.44
C ARG A 71 -8.14 -12.56 -15.45
N ASN A 72 -8.12 -12.04 -16.67
CA ASN A 72 -7.28 -12.55 -17.75
C ASN A 72 -5.97 -11.77 -17.84
N SER A 73 -4.87 -12.45 -18.16
CA SER A 73 -3.59 -11.80 -18.43
C SER A 73 -3.08 -12.26 -19.78
N ASN A 74 -2.95 -11.30 -20.69
CA ASN A 74 -2.38 -11.47 -22.02
C ASN A 74 -1.02 -10.74 -22.03
N TRP A 75 0.01 -11.42 -21.53
CA TRP A 75 1.32 -10.82 -21.27
C TRP A 75 2.43 -11.68 -21.85
N ALA A 76 3.40 -11.08 -22.54
CA ALA A 76 4.55 -11.79 -23.10
C ALA A 76 4.17 -13.01 -23.98
N SER A 77 3.16 -12.85 -24.85
CA SER A 77 2.58 -13.92 -25.67
C SER A 77 1.87 -15.05 -24.91
N ASN A 78 1.79 -14.98 -23.58
CA ASN A 78 1.07 -15.94 -22.77
C ASN A 78 -0.30 -15.40 -22.42
N SER A 79 -1.33 -16.16 -22.77
CA SER A 79 -2.70 -15.91 -22.30
C SER A 79 -2.99 -16.92 -21.18
N LYS A 80 -3.24 -16.43 -19.97
CA LYS A 80 -3.60 -17.26 -18.83
C LYS A 80 -4.79 -16.67 -18.10
N ASN A 81 -5.73 -17.53 -17.71
CA ASN A 81 -6.67 -17.22 -16.63
C ASN A 81 -5.84 -17.23 -15.35
N VAL A 82 -5.61 -16.06 -14.76
CA VAL A 82 -4.64 -15.95 -13.66
C VAL A 82 -5.33 -16.16 -12.32
N ASN A 83 -6.42 -15.44 -12.07
CA ASN A 83 -7.13 -15.43 -10.79
C ASN A 83 -8.46 -14.65 -10.92
N TYR A 84 -9.02 -14.23 -9.79
CA TYR A 84 -10.12 -13.28 -9.67
C TYR A 84 -9.67 -11.97 -9.00
N GLU A 85 -10.42 -10.90 -9.23
CA GLU A 85 -10.31 -9.63 -8.49
C GLU A 85 -11.69 -9.03 -8.22
N TYR A 86 -11.79 -8.17 -7.21
CA TYR A 86 -12.99 -7.37 -6.94
C TYR A 86 -12.83 -6.01 -7.60
N VAL A 87 -13.60 -5.73 -8.64
CA VAL A 87 -13.54 -4.42 -9.31
C VAL A 87 -14.55 -3.48 -8.66
N VAL A 88 -14.07 -2.36 -8.12
CA VAL A 88 -14.91 -1.45 -7.34
C VAL A 88 -14.78 -0.02 -7.88
N CYS A 89 -15.92 0.66 -8.00
CA CYS A 89 -15.95 2.09 -8.26
C CYS A 89 -15.41 2.86 -7.05
N ARG A 90 -14.38 3.69 -7.27
CA ARG A 90 -13.74 4.47 -6.21
C ARG A 90 -14.66 5.49 -5.55
N ALA A 91 -15.64 6.05 -6.27
CA ALA A 91 -16.63 6.95 -5.67
C ALA A 91 -17.45 6.21 -4.59
N ASN A 92 -17.93 5.01 -4.89
CA ASN A 92 -18.69 4.18 -3.95
C ASN A 92 -17.83 3.73 -2.76
N LEU A 93 -16.59 3.33 -3.03
CA LEU A 93 -15.66 2.93 -1.97
C LEU A 93 -15.32 4.10 -1.04
N ASP A 94 -15.00 5.26 -1.61
CA ASP A 94 -14.66 6.45 -0.84
C ASP A 94 -15.87 6.90 0.01
N GLU A 95 -17.11 6.82 -0.49
CA GLU A 95 -18.32 7.07 0.29
C GLU A 95 -18.52 6.05 1.43
N ALA A 96 -18.31 4.75 1.16
CA ALA A 96 -18.41 3.71 2.17
C ALA A 96 -17.38 3.91 3.30
N LEU A 97 -16.15 4.30 2.95
CA LEU A 97 -15.09 4.63 3.91
C LEU A 97 -15.46 5.83 4.79
N LEU A 98 -16.09 6.87 4.24
CA LEU A 98 -16.60 8.00 5.03
C LEU A 98 -17.68 7.54 6.02
N LYS A 99 -18.55 6.59 5.61
CA LYS A 99 -19.56 6.00 6.50
C LYS A 99 -18.92 5.13 7.60
N ASP A 100 -17.83 4.42 7.30
CA ASP A 100 -17.07 3.66 8.30
C ASP A 100 -16.38 4.61 9.31
N ALA A 101 -15.83 5.73 8.84
CA ALA A 101 -15.26 6.75 9.73
C ALA A 101 -16.31 7.35 10.69
N LYS A 102 -17.51 7.66 10.18
CA LYS A 102 -18.63 8.16 11.01
C LYS A 102 -19.04 7.15 12.08
N ASP A 103 -19.16 5.86 11.74
CA ASP A 103 -19.52 4.81 12.71
C ASP A 103 -18.49 4.68 13.83
N ASN A 104 -17.23 5.01 13.56
CA ASN A 104 -16.16 5.06 14.55
C ASN A 104 -16.04 6.43 15.26
N SER A 105 -17.06 7.29 15.18
CA SER A 105 -17.10 8.60 15.84
C SER A 105 -15.91 9.51 15.50
N ILE A 106 -15.49 9.49 14.24
CA ILE A 106 -14.44 10.37 13.70
C ILE A 106 -15.10 11.59 13.05
N GLU A 107 -14.62 12.78 13.40
CA GLU A 107 -15.11 14.03 12.82
C GLU A 107 -14.62 14.16 11.37
N LEU A 108 -15.54 14.47 10.46
CA LEU A 108 -15.26 14.63 9.03
C LEU A 108 -15.46 16.09 8.63
N ILE A 109 -14.44 16.69 8.01
CA ILE A 109 -14.46 18.08 7.54
C ILE A 109 -14.23 18.07 6.03
N GLU A 110 -15.29 18.36 5.27
CA GLU A 110 -15.23 18.40 3.81
C GLU A 110 -14.59 19.70 3.29
N SER A 111 -13.26 19.80 3.37
CA SER A 111 -12.53 20.99 3.00
C SER A 111 -11.20 20.66 2.30
N ARG A 112 -10.72 21.61 1.50
CA ARG A 112 -9.44 21.48 0.81
C ARG A 112 -8.34 22.00 1.72
N VAL A 113 -7.44 21.14 2.14
CA VAL A 113 -6.18 21.54 2.78
C VAL A 113 -5.24 22.09 1.72
N ILE A 114 -4.66 23.26 1.98
CA ILE A 114 -3.80 24.00 1.07
C ILE A 114 -2.35 23.76 1.46
N GLY A 115 -1.52 23.37 0.48
CA GLY A 115 -0.08 23.31 0.66
C GLY A 115 0.39 22.24 1.65
N ALA A 116 1.64 22.39 2.07
CA ALA A 116 2.32 21.57 3.06
C ALA A 116 1.85 21.91 4.48
N VAL A 117 2.09 20.98 5.40
CA VAL A 117 1.89 21.21 6.84
C VAL A 117 3.01 22.12 7.33
N ASP A 118 2.66 23.16 8.06
CA ASP A 118 3.64 24.04 8.71
C ASP A 118 4.09 23.38 10.02
N CYS A 119 5.37 23.03 10.08
CA CYS A 119 6.01 22.38 11.23
C CYS A 119 7.04 23.30 11.93
N SER A 120 7.01 24.61 11.63
CA SER A 120 7.97 25.60 12.17
C SER A 120 7.77 25.88 13.66
N GLU A 121 6.52 25.89 14.13
CA GLU A 121 6.16 26.08 15.54
C GLU A 121 6.09 24.75 16.30
N GLU A 122 5.92 24.78 17.64
CA GLU A 122 5.84 23.58 18.49
C GLU A 122 4.80 22.58 17.99
N LYS A 123 3.59 23.06 17.68
CA LYS A 123 2.49 22.25 17.13
C LYS A 123 2.40 22.40 15.61
N PRO A 124 2.28 21.31 14.84
CA PRO A 124 2.03 21.40 13.41
C PRO A 124 0.69 22.10 13.13
N LYS A 125 0.67 22.89 12.06
CA LYS A 125 -0.48 23.68 11.63
C LYS A 125 -0.81 23.38 10.17
N ILE A 126 -2.10 23.29 9.87
CA ILE A 126 -2.59 23.20 8.49
C ILE A 126 -3.43 24.43 8.15
N THR A 127 -3.40 24.84 6.89
CA THR A 127 -4.35 25.80 6.32
C THR A 127 -5.34 25.05 5.44
N TYR A 128 -6.64 25.29 5.63
CA TYR A 128 -7.69 24.71 4.79
C TYR A 128 -8.72 25.77 4.36
N LYS A 129 -9.50 25.44 3.34
CA LYS A 129 -10.48 26.36 2.73
C LYS A 129 -11.91 25.87 2.90
N ILE A 130 -12.78 26.73 3.42
CA ILE A 130 -14.24 26.59 3.44
C ILE A 130 -14.82 27.88 2.83
N ASP A 131 -15.68 27.76 1.81
CA ASP A 131 -16.33 28.88 1.13
C ASP A 131 -15.37 30.03 0.79
N GLU A 132 -14.26 29.67 0.17
CA GLU A 132 -13.15 30.56 -0.21
C GLU A 132 -12.35 31.19 0.95
N LYS A 133 -12.79 31.07 2.20
CA LYS A 133 -12.08 31.56 3.39
C LYS A 133 -10.99 30.58 3.80
N LYS A 134 -9.79 31.11 4.04
CA LYS A 134 -8.67 30.35 4.61
C LYS A 134 -8.81 30.30 6.12
N ILE A 135 -8.69 29.11 6.68
CA ILE A 135 -8.77 28.84 8.11
C ILE A 135 -7.52 28.05 8.50
N GLU A 136 -6.94 28.38 9.65
CA GLU A 136 -5.81 27.67 10.22
C GLU A 136 -6.25 26.84 11.42
N ILE A 137 -5.62 25.67 11.60
CA ILE A 137 -5.81 24.83 12.77
C ILE A 137 -4.50 24.12 13.13
N SER A 138 -4.14 24.16 14.41
CA SER A 138 -2.99 23.45 14.97
C SER A 138 -3.44 22.15 15.64
N ALA A 139 -2.53 21.18 15.71
CA ALA A 139 -2.79 19.87 16.30
C ALA A 139 -1.55 19.28 16.97
N ASP A 140 -1.69 18.16 17.67
CA ASP A 140 -0.56 17.49 18.30
C ASP A 140 0.23 16.63 17.31
N PHE A 141 -0.39 16.21 16.20
CA PHE A 141 0.26 15.51 15.10
C PHE A 141 -0.59 15.56 13.81
N VAL A 142 0.04 15.42 12.65
CA VAL A 142 -0.63 15.38 11.35
C VAL A 142 -0.30 14.11 10.56
N VAL A 143 -1.33 13.49 9.99
CA VAL A 143 -1.22 12.37 9.06
C VAL A 143 -1.57 12.86 7.68
N ASP A 144 -0.62 12.85 6.74
CA ASP A 144 -0.93 13.13 5.33
C ASP A 144 -1.14 11.83 4.56
N ALA A 145 -2.40 11.60 4.21
CA ALA A 145 -2.90 10.47 3.44
C ALA A 145 -3.65 10.97 2.18
N ARG A 146 -3.25 12.13 1.63
CA ARG A 146 -3.84 12.72 0.40
C ARG A 146 -3.50 11.92 -0.87
N GLY A 147 -2.73 10.85 -0.73
CA GLY A 147 -2.19 10.05 -1.81
C GLY A 147 -1.35 10.92 -2.75
N ARG A 148 -1.52 10.71 -4.05
CA ARG A 148 -0.80 11.47 -5.10
C ARG A 148 -1.18 12.97 -5.17
N PHE A 149 -2.17 13.45 -4.40
CA PHE A 149 -2.53 14.87 -4.29
C PHE A 149 -1.77 15.63 -3.20
N THR A 150 -0.87 14.96 -2.49
CA THR A 150 0.06 15.62 -1.56
C THR A 150 0.91 16.68 -2.28
N PRO A 151 1.27 17.80 -1.62
CA PRO A 151 1.92 18.95 -2.26
C PRO A 151 3.41 18.72 -2.60
N PHE A 152 4.03 17.64 -2.11
CA PHE A 152 5.50 17.47 -2.09
C PHE A 152 6.11 16.96 -3.41
N LYS A 153 5.81 17.59 -4.55
CA LYS A 153 6.19 17.04 -5.87
C LYS A 153 7.70 16.77 -6.05
N ASP A 154 8.56 17.66 -5.58
CA ASP A 154 10.01 17.60 -5.80
C ASP A 154 10.78 16.81 -4.71
N GLU A 155 10.05 16.29 -3.73
CA GLU A 155 10.60 15.58 -2.57
C GLU A 155 10.57 14.06 -2.75
N TYR A 156 10.19 13.58 -3.93
CA TYR A 156 10.16 12.15 -4.27
C TYR A 156 11.39 11.69 -5.03
N LEU A 157 11.90 10.52 -4.66
CA LEU A 157 12.71 9.69 -5.54
C LEU A 157 11.77 8.85 -6.39
N SER A 158 11.92 8.91 -7.71
CA SER A 158 10.98 8.30 -8.66
C SER A 158 11.67 7.31 -9.58
N GLY A 159 10.94 6.24 -9.95
CA GLY A 159 11.31 5.40 -11.08
C GLY A 159 10.93 6.03 -12.43
N PRO A 160 11.04 5.26 -13.52
CA PRO A 160 10.58 5.69 -14.85
C PRO A 160 9.14 6.22 -14.80
N LYS A 161 8.92 7.40 -15.38
CA LYS A 161 7.61 8.05 -15.36
C LYS A 161 6.60 7.31 -16.23
N SER A 162 5.54 6.80 -15.60
CA SER A 162 4.33 6.25 -16.20
C SER A 162 3.16 7.22 -15.98
N PHE A 163 2.29 7.30 -16.98
CA PHE A 163 1.01 7.97 -16.88
C PHE A 163 -0.09 7.00 -17.25
N SER A 164 -1.16 7.02 -16.45
CA SER A 164 -2.36 6.23 -16.70
C SER A 164 -3.47 7.14 -17.21
N LEU A 165 -3.98 6.78 -18.38
CA LEU A 165 -5.11 7.39 -19.06
C LEU A 165 -6.34 6.53 -18.79
N LEU A 166 -7.31 7.14 -18.13
CA LEU A 166 -8.47 6.47 -17.56
C LEU A 166 -9.73 6.93 -18.29
N GLN A 167 -10.57 5.98 -18.67
CA GLN A 167 -11.83 6.27 -19.35
C GLN A 167 -12.92 5.28 -18.89
N GLU A 168 -14.02 5.83 -18.34
CA GLU A 168 -15.26 5.07 -18.17
C GLU A 168 -15.97 4.96 -19.54
N LEU A 169 -16.57 3.79 -19.77
CA LEU A 169 -17.20 3.42 -21.03
C LEU A 169 -18.64 2.99 -20.77
N GLU A 170 -19.56 3.47 -21.59
CA GLU A 170 -20.86 2.83 -21.78
C GLU A 170 -20.70 1.73 -22.83
N MET A 171 -21.13 0.51 -22.51
CA MET A 171 -20.95 -0.69 -23.32
C MET A 171 -22.22 -1.54 -23.37
N ASP A 172 -22.29 -2.49 -24.29
CA ASP A 172 -23.30 -3.55 -24.22
C ASP A 172 -23.12 -4.42 -22.97
N ASN A 173 -24.21 -5.03 -22.50
CA ASN A 173 -24.14 -5.93 -21.35
C ASN A 173 -23.35 -7.19 -21.70
N LEU A 174 -22.36 -7.52 -20.87
CA LEU A 174 -21.70 -8.82 -20.90
C LEU A 174 -22.35 -9.78 -19.89
N SER A 175 -22.21 -11.08 -20.13
CA SER A 175 -22.78 -12.14 -19.30
C SER A 175 -22.17 -12.22 -17.89
N GLN A 176 -20.94 -11.74 -17.72
CA GLN A 176 -20.22 -11.76 -16.44
C GLN A 176 -19.24 -10.60 -16.31
N ASN A 177 -18.99 -10.19 -15.07
CA ASN A 177 -17.90 -9.26 -14.75
C ASN A 177 -16.56 -9.89 -15.11
N ARG A 178 -15.70 -9.12 -15.75
CA ARG A 178 -14.39 -9.60 -16.20
C ARG A 178 -13.41 -8.46 -16.32
N THR A 179 -12.14 -8.80 -16.21
CA THR A 179 -11.04 -7.90 -16.50
C THR A 179 -10.01 -8.59 -17.38
N SER A 180 -9.26 -7.79 -18.13
CA SER A 180 -8.01 -8.27 -18.72
C SER A 180 -6.91 -7.25 -18.58
N ILE A 181 -5.69 -7.75 -18.53
CA ILE A 181 -4.50 -6.94 -18.67
C ILE A 181 -3.69 -7.39 -19.87
N ASP A 182 -3.36 -6.44 -20.72
CA ASP A 182 -2.83 -6.66 -22.05
C ASP A 182 -1.57 -5.81 -22.24
N SER A 183 -0.43 -6.43 -22.52
CA SER A 183 0.77 -5.67 -22.91
C SER A 183 0.64 -5.19 -24.36
N THR A 184 1.09 -3.96 -24.60
CA THR A 184 1.05 -3.28 -25.90
C THR A 184 2.42 -2.74 -26.28
N LYS A 185 2.57 -2.23 -27.51
CA LYS A 185 3.86 -1.72 -27.99
C LYS A 185 4.42 -0.62 -27.09
N ASP A 186 3.57 0.29 -26.62
CA ASP A 186 3.98 1.52 -25.92
C ASP A 186 3.45 1.61 -24.48
N GLY A 187 3.13 0.46 -23.88
CA GLY A 187 2.45 0.45 -22.59
C GLY A 187 1.73 -0.87 -22.27
N TRP A 188 0.78 -0.79 -21.35
CA TRP A 188 -0.18 -1.85 -21.08
C TRP A 188 -1.56 -1.29 -20.81
N ILE A 189 -2.58 -2.12 -21.03
CA ILE A 189 -3.98 -1.76 -20.83
C ILE A 189 -4.60 -2.70 -19.84
N TRP A 190 -5.27 -2.14 -18.85
CA TRP A 190 -6.24 -2.86 -18.03
C TRP A 190 -7.63 -2.45 -18.47
N GLN A 191 -8.48 -3.42 -18.78
CA GLN A 191 -9.86 -3.21 -19.17
C GLN A 191 -10.78 -4.01 -18.25
N ALA A 192 -11.91 -3.42 -17.88
CA ALA A 192 -12.85 -3.99 -16.92
C ALA A 192 -14.29 -3.78 -17.38
N TYR A 193 -15.14 -4.77 -17.09
CA TYR A 193 -16.58 -4.66 -17.15
C TYR A 193 -17.14 -4.97 -15.76
N VAL A 194 -18.00 -4.09 -15.28
CA VAL A 194 -18.46 -4.06 -13.88
C VAL A 194 -19.99 -4.14 -13.76
N GLY A 195 -20.64 -4.67 -14.81
CA GLY A 195 -22.09 -4.78 -14.88
C GLY A 195 -22.77 -3.49 -15.33
N ASN A 196 -24.09 -3.57 -15.55
CA ASN A 196 -24.96 -2.43 -15.87
C ASN A 196 -24.44 -1.57 -17.03
N LYS A 197 -23.98 -2.19 -18.12
CA LYS A 197 -23.43 -1.48 -19.30
C LYS A 197 -22.22 -0.60 -19.01
N LYS A 198 -21.51 -0.83 -17.90
CA LYS A 198 -20.32 -0.04 -17.52
C LYS A 198 -19.03 -0.80 -17.78
N GLY A 199 -18.19 -0.20 -18.59
CA GLY A 199 -16.81 -0.58 -18.81
C GLY A 199 -15.84 0.47 -18.31
N TYR A 200 -14.58 0.08 -18.23
CA TYR A 200 -13.51 0.99 -17.87
C TYR A 200 -12.20 0.53 -18.51
N ILE A 201 -11.40 1.49 -18.98
CA ILE A 201 -10.04 1.23 -19.43
C ILE A 201 -9.04 2.10 -18.67
N GLN A 202 -7.87 1.53 -18.46
CA GLN A 202 -6.67 2.21 -18.04
C GLN A 202 -5.56 1.86 -19.03
N PHE A 203 -5.14 2.83 -19.85
CA PHE A 203 -3.92 2.71 -20.64
C PHE A 203 -2.76 3.36 -19.89
N THR A 204 -1.73 2.58 -19.60
CA THR A 204 -0.52 3.07 -18.93
C THR A 204 0.63 3.13 -19.93
N CYS A 205 1.19 4.32 -20.13
CA CYS A 205 2.27 4.59 -21.09
C CYS A 205 3.27 5.63 -20.54
N ASP A 206 4.27 6.02 -21.35
CA ASP A 206 5.24 7.06 -21.01
C ASP A 206 4.65 8.48 -21.12
N GLU A 207 5.26 9.43 -20.41
CA GLU A 207 4.89 10.85 -20.38
C GLU A 207 4.74 11.45 -21.79
N GLU A 208 5.71 11.15 -22.67
CA GLU A 208 5.77 11.67 -24.04
C GLU A 208 4.57 11.25 -24.89
N LEU A 209 4.03 10.04 -24.67
CA LEU A 209 2.83 9.57 -25.36
C LEU A 209 1.57 10.12 -24.68
N ALA A 210 1.52 10.09 -23.35
CA ALA A 210 0.38 10.58 -22.59
C ALA A 210 0.05 12.05 -22.85
N VAL A 211 1.06 12.91 -23.05
CA VAL A 211 0.86 14.34 -23.36
C VAL A 211 0.20 14.53 -24.73
N LYS A 212 0.42 13.63 -25.70
CA LYS A 212 -0.12 13.74 -27.06
C LYS A 212 -1.60 13.35 -27.18
N ILE A 213 -2.18 12.71 -26.16
CA ILE A 213 -3.54 12.16 -26.19
C ILE A 213 -4.48 13.06 -25.41
N ASN A 214 -5.27 13.90 -26.05
CA ASN A 214 -6.12 14.89 -25.37
C ASN A 214 -7.52 14.35 -25.04
N ASP A 215 -8.01 13.42 -25.84
CA ASP A 215 -9.35 12.86 -25.74
C ASP A 215 -9.38 11.35 -26.04
N PHE A 216 -10.58 10.79 -25.99
CA PHE A 216 -10.81 9.38 -26.24
C PHE A 216 -10.59 8.97 -27.70
N ASP A 217 -10.84 9.86 -28.67
CA ASP A 217 -10.67 9.53 -30.09
C ASP A 217 -9.19 9.39 -30.46
N GLU A 218 -8.34 10.26 -29.92
CA GLU A 218 -6.87 10.14 -30.03
C GLU A 218 -6.36 8.89 -29.34
N LEU A 219 -6.87 8.57 -28.14
CA LEU A 219 -6.55 7.31 -27.48
C LEU A 219 -6.94 6.12 -28.37
N LEU A 220 -8.17 6.11 -28.89
CA LEU A 220 -8.70 5.01 -29.69
C LEU A 220 -7.88 4.79 -30.97
N LYS A 221 -7.37 5.84 -31.62
CA LYS A 221 -6.45 5.72 -32.76
C LYS A 221 -5.19 4.94 -32.38
N ILE A 222 -4.57 5.28 -31.26
CA ILE A 222 -3.36 4.60 -30.76
C ILE A 222 -3.67 3.15 -30.40
N LEU A 223 -4.82 2.90 -29.77
CA LEU A 223 -5.22 1.56 -29.36
C LEU A 223 -5.53 0.66 -30.56
N LYS A 224 -6.14 1.18 -31.63
CA LYS A 224 -6.40 0.42 -32.87
C LYS A 224 -5.13 -0.06 -33.58
N GLU A 225 -3.99 0.59 -33.35
CA GLU A 225 -2.69 0.17 -33.90
C GLU A 225 -2.01 -0.95 -33.10
N GLN A 226 -2.51 -1.26 -31.89
CA GLN A 226 -1.91 -2.29 -31.04
C GLN A 226 -2.38 -3.68 -31.44
N LYS A 227 -1.47 -4.65 -31.36
CA LYS A 227 -1.75 -6.07 -31.64
C LYS A 227 -2.34 -6.79 -30.43
N ALA A 228 -3.47 -6.31 -29.92
CA ALA A 228 -4.20 -6.89 -28.79
C ALA A 228 -5.72 -6.72 -28.97
N GLU A 229 -6.50 -7.61 -28.34
CA GLU A 229 -7.96 -7.57 -28.41
C GLU A 229 -8.53 -6.69 -27.28
N PHE A 230 -8.99 -5.49 -27.63
CA PHE A 230 -9.69 -4.61 -26.71
C PHE A 230 -11.19 -4.78 -26.83
N TRP A 231 -11.67 -5.90 -26.27
CA TRP A 231 -13.10 -6.23 -26.23
C TRP A 231 -13.95 -5.11 -25.63
N SER A 232 -13.37 -4.32 -24.70
CA SER A 232 -14.07 -3.19 -24.09
C SER A 232 -14.35 -2.04 -25.07
N LEU A 233 -13.72 -2.01 -26.25
CA LEU A 233 -13.80 -0.88 -27.18
C LEU A 233 -14.69 -1.14 -28.41
N GLN A 234 -15.19 -2.36 -28.61
CA GLN A 234 -15.82 -2.76 -29.88
C GLN A 234 -17.10 -1.94 -30.21
N ASN A 235 -17.90 -1.57 -29.21
CA ASN A 235 -19.11 -0.74 -29.35
C ASN A 235 -19.25 0.29 -28.21
N ALA A 236 -18.14 0.70 -27.62
CA ALA A 236 -18.17 1.54 -26.43
C ALA A 236 -18.33 3.02 -26.75
N LYS A 237 -19.02 3.74 -25.87
CA LYS A 237 -19.06 5.21 -25.87
C LYS A 237 -18.33 5.73 -24.64
N PRO A 238 -17.43 6.73 -24.78
CA PRO A 238 -16.78 7.32 -23.61
C PRO A 238 -17.80 8.06 -22.75
N VAL A 239 -17.69 7.89 -21.43
CA VAL A 239 -18.40 8.70 -20.44
C VAL A 239 -17.44 9.75 -19.89
N ASP A 240 -17.83 11.02 -19.97
CA ASP A 240 -17.01 12.16 -19.58
C ASP A 240 -15.64 12.23 -20.28
N LYS A 241 -14.81 13.18 -19.84
CA LYS A 241 -13.46 13.39 -20.37
C LYS A 241 -12.50 12.35 -19.82
N ILE A 242 -11.52 12.00 -20.65
CA ILE A 242 -10.38 11.18 -20.24
C ILE A 242 -9.65 11.81 -19.05
N VAL A 243 -9.23 10.97 -18.11
CA VAL A 243 -8.49 11.41 -16.92
C VAL A 243 -7.05 10.92 -17.03
N LYS A 244 -6.08 11.82 -16.89
CA LYS A 244 -4.65 11.50 -16.88
C LYS A 244 -4.09 11.60 -15.48
N ARG A 245 -3.31 10.61 -15.05
CA ARG A 245 -2.66 10.61 -13.73
C ARG A 245 -1.26 10.03 -13.80
N ASP A 246 -0.39 10.50 -12.91
CA ASP A 246 0.87 9.84 -12.65
C ASP A 246 0.63 8.46 -12.06
N SER A 247 1.37 7.46 -12.54
CA SER A 247 1.27 6.07 -12.10
C SER A 247 2.62 5.40 -11.88
N PHE A 248 3.71 6.17 -11.89
CA PHE A 248 5.04 5.64 -11.60
C PHE A 248 5.27 5.35 -10.11
N SER A 249 6.25 4.49 -9.86
CA SER A 249 6.79 4.24 -8.53
C SER A 249 7.53 5.46 -7.99
N LYS A 250 7.23 5.87 -6.77
CA LYS A 250 7.90 6.97 -6.07
C LYS A 250 7.91 6.76 -4.56
N ILE A 251 8.93 7.28 -3.89
CA ILE A 251 9.05 7.29 -2.42
C ILE A 251 9.53 8.65 -1.95
N HIS A 252 8.88 9.22 -0.94
CA HIS A 252 9.22 10.52 -0.39
C HIS A 252 10.55 10.43 0.39
N LYS A 253 11.40 11.45 0.28
CA LYS A 253 12.71 11.49 0.96
C LYS A 253 12.56 11.52 2.48
N GLU A 254 11.56 12.24 2.99
CA GLU A 254 11.26 12.36 4.43
C GLU A 254 9.79 11.99 4.72
N ILE A 255 9.51 10.72 5.04
CA ILE A 255 8.12 10.25 5.25
C ILE A 255 7.57 10.47 6.66
N ILE A 256 8.41 10.81 7.63
CA ILE A 256 8.00 10.94 9.02
C ILE A 256 8.98 11.82 9.82
N ASN A 257 8.43 12.59 10.75
CA ASN A 257 9.15 13.28 11.81
C ASN A 257 8.27 13.29 13.09
N THR A 258 8.66 14.06 14.11
CA THR A 258 7.96 14.13 15.40
C THR A 258 6.59 14.83 15.36
N LYS A 259 6.24 15.48 14.25
CA LYS A 259 5.00 16.26 14.08
C LYS A 259 4.09 15.71 12.97
N MET A 260 4.65 14.96 12.02
CA MET A 260 3.93 14.51 10.83
C MET A 260 4.39 13.15 10.31
N ILE A 261 3.44 12.41 9.73
CA ILE A 261 3.68 11.16 8.98
C ILE A 261 2.97 11.19 7.63
N LEU A 262 3.62 10.71 6.58
CA LEU A 262 3.02 10.41 5.28
C LEU A 262 2.55 8.95 5.26
N ILE A 263 1.38 8.65 4.70
CA ILE A 263 0.84 7.28 4.60
C ILE A 263 0.26 7.02 3.21
N GLY A 264 0.37 5.77 2.74
CA GLY A 264 -0.11 5.34 1.43
C GLY A 264 0.66 6.03 0.31
N ASP A 265 -0.02 6.37 -0.77
CA ASP A 265 0.59 7.04 -1.93
C ASP A 265 1.23 8.40 -1.61
N SER A 266 0.97 8.99 -0.43
CA SER A 266 1.70 10.16 0.04
C SER A 266 3.11 9.81 0.50
N ALA A 267 3.33 8.64 1.11
CA ALA A 267 4.67 8.19 1.50
C ALA A 267 5.39 7.53 0.35
N SER A 268 4.75 6.54 -0.27
CA SER A 268 5.29 5.82 -1.41
C SER A 268 4.18 5.18 -2.22
N SER A 269 4.36 5.12 -3.52
CA SER A 269 3.49 4.38 -4.44
C SER A 269 4.33 3.50 -5.36
N ILE A 270 3.76 2.40 -5.82
CA ILE A 270 4.37 1.52 -6.83
C ILE A 270 3.55 1.59 -8.12
N ASP A 271 4.16 1.19 -9.24
CA ASP A 271 3.48 0.98 -10.51
C ASP A 271 2.19 0.12 -10.34
N PRO A 272 1.04 0.55 -10.89
CA PRO A 272 -0.24 -0.09 -10.66
C PRO A 272 -0.40 -1.47 -11.30
N LEU A 273 0.54 -1.91 -12.14
CA LEU A 273 0.51 -3.19 -12.84
C LEU A 273 0.21 -4.41 -11.93
N SER A 274 0.71 -4.34 -10.70
CA SER A 274 0.59 -5.44 -9.74
C SER A 274 -0.67 -5.43 -8.87
N GLY A 275 -1.50 -4.37 -8.94
CA GLY A 275 -2.72 -4.24 -8.12
C GLY A 275 -2.48 -4.11 -6.60
N ASN A 276 -1.24 -3.89 -6.16
CA ASN A 276 -0.88 -3.93 -4.73
C ASN A 276 -1.01 -2.59 -3.98
N GLY A 277 -1.44 -1.51 -4.63
CA GLY A 277 -1.47 -0.17 -4.03
C GLY A 277 -2.28 -0.11 -2.72
N ALA A 278 -3.48 -0.70 -2.70
CA ALA A 278 -4.31 -0.74 -1.49
C ALA A 278 -3.68 -1.58 -0.37
N PHE A 279 -3.01 -2.70 -0.70
CA PHE A 279 -2.31 -3.51 0.28
C PHE A 279 -1.14 -2.75 0.91
N GLN A 280 -0.39 -1.98 0.12
CA GLN A 280 0.71 -1.14 0.63
C GLN A 280 0.19 -0.03 1.55
N ALA A 281 -0.87 0.67 1.11
CA ALA A 281 -1.56 1.67 1.92
C ALA A 281 -2.02 1.09 3.27
N MET A 282 -2.62 -0.11 3.24
CA MET A 282 -3.04 -0.81 4.46
C MET A 282 -1.86 -1.16 5.37
N SER A 283 -0.79 -1.72 4.83
CA SER A 283 0.41 -2.11 5.59
C SER A 283 1.08 -0.94 6.32
N MET A 284 0.99 0.27 5.75
CA MET A 284 1.43 1.51 6.42
C MET A 284 0.40 1.97 7.44
N SER A 285 -0.87 2.01 7.04
CA SER A 285 -1.94 2.56 7.87
C SER A 285 -2.23 1.74 9.12
N SER A 286 -1.98 0.42 9.08
CA SER A 286 -2.16 -0.49 10.21
C SER A 286 -1.10 -0.29 11.30
N ILE A 287 0.06 0.26 10.94
CA ILE A 287 1.18 0.46 11.86
C ILE A 287 1.32 1.90 12.34
N ALA A 288 0.86 2.86 11.54
CA ALA A 288 0.96 4.28 11.84
C ALA A 288 0.37 4.66 13.21
N PRO A 289 -0.78 4.14 13.68
CA PRO A 289 -1.32 4.47 15.00
C PRO A 289 -0.33 4.21 16.14
N TYR A 290 0.39 3.07 16.11
CA TYR A 290 1.37 2.70 17.14
C TYR A 290 2.64 3.55 17.05
N VAL A 291 3.07 3.88 15.83
CA VAL A 291 4.20 4.79 15.58
C VAL A 291 3.87 6.18 16.15
N ILE A 292 2.72 6.74 15.79
CA ILE A 292 2.25 8.04 16.26
C ILE A 292 2.09 8.05 17.79
N ASN A 293 1.48 7.00 18.36
CA ASN A 293 1.29 6.89 19.80
C ASN A 293 2.62 6.84 20.56
N THR A 294 3.65 6.20 19.99
CA THR A 294 5.01 6.19 20.52
C THR A 294 5.65 7.57 20.44
N ILE A 295 5.59 8.21 19.28
CA ILE A 295 6.13 9.56 19.06
C ILE A 295 5.56 10.55 20.08
N ILE A 296 4.25 10.48 20.33
CA ILE A 296 3.53 11.45 21.15
C ILE A 296 3.68 11.22 22.66
N ASN A 297 3.98 9.99 23.11
CA ASN A 297 3.89 9.62 24.52
C ASN A 297 5.17 9.01 25.12
N LYS A 298 6.23 8.81 24.33
CA LYS A 298 7.48 8.19 24.79
C LYS A 298 8.67 9.14 24.68
N SER A 299 9.79 8.74 25.29
CA SER A 299 11.01 9.55 25.31
C SER A 299 11.64 9.60 23.92
N GLU A 300 12.53 10.57 23.68
CA GLU A 300 13.20 10.77 22.38
C GLU A 300 13.85 9.49 21.84
N ILE A 301 14.34 8.62 22.73
CA ILE A 301 14.92 7.32 22.37
C ILE A 301 13.86 6.44 21.68
N GLU A 302 12.69 6.23 22.27
CA GLU A 302 11.64 5.42 21.65
C GLU A 302 11.01 6.12 20.45
N GLN A 303 10.92 7.46 20.45
CA GLN A 303 10.46 8.20 19.28
C GLN A 303 11.35 7.91 18.06
N LYS A 304 12.68 7.92 18.25
CA LYS A 304 13.64 7.58 17.21
C LYS A 304 13.46 6.14 16.72
N VAL A 305 13.26 5.18 17.63
CA VAL A 305 12.99 3.78 17.27
C VAL A 305 11.72 3.67 16.40
N ALA A 306 10.64 4.37 16.76
CA ALA A 306 9.39 4.36 16.00
C ALA A 306 9.53 5.00 14.60
N ILE A 307 10.29 6.09 14.51
CA ILE A 307 10.61 6.77 13.25
C ILE A 307 11.42 5.86 12.33
N ASP A 308 12.51 5.30 12.84
CA ASP A 308 13.43 4.43 12.07
C ASP A 308 12.72 3.14 11.61
N PHE A 309 11.84 2.61 12.45
CA PHE A 309 10.97 1.48 12.13
C PHE A 309 10.05 1.78 10.94
N TYR A 310 9.33 2.90 10.99
CA TYR A 310 8.42 3.28 9.92
C TYR A 310 9.17 3.51 8.60
N LYS A 311 10.29 4.25 8.64
CA LYS A 311 11.19 4.49 7.49
C LYS A 311 11.65 3.16 6.87
N SER A 312 12.18 2.26 7.69
CA SER A 312 12.68 0.96 7.23
C SER A 312 11.58 0.09 6.62
N ARG A 313 10.39 0.06 7.23
CA ARG A 313 9.26 -0.73 6.73
C ARG A 313 8.76 -0.24 5.37
N VAL A 314 8.59 1.08 5.22
CA VAL A 314 8.14 1.67 3.95
C VAL A 314 9.18 1.44 2.85
N GLN A 315 10.47 1.65 3.15
CA GLN A 315 11.55 1.40 2.20
C GLN A 315 11.61 -0.07 1.77
N PHE A 316 11.50 -1.01 2.72
CA PHE A 316 11.50 -2.44 2.43
C PHE A 316 10.36 -2.85 1.49
N ILE A 317 9.14 -2.37 1.76
CA ILE A 317 7.97 -2.63 0.92
C ILE A 317 8.18 -2.03 -0.47
N PHE A 318 8.68 -0.79 -0.54
CA PHE A 318 8.94 -0.10 -1.80
C PHE A 318 9.96 -0.85 -2.67
N ASP A 319 11.09 -1.24 -2.08
CA ASP A 319 12.15 -1.99 -2.77
C ASP A 319 11.65 -3.34 -3.26
N LYS A 320 10.94 -4.08 -2.40
CA LYS A 320 10.38 -5.40 -2.73
C LYS A 320 9.45 -5.32 -3.93
N PHE A 321 8.47 -4.42 -3.90
CA PHE A 321 7.48 -4.35 -4.98
C PHE A 321 8.02 -3.66 -6.23
N SER A 322 9.01 -2.77 -6.12
CA SER A 322 9.72 -2.23 -7.29
C SER A 322 10.50 -3.32 -8.02
N LYS A 323 11.17 -4.21 -7.27
CA LYS A 323 11.85 -5.39 -7.84
C LYS A 323 10.87 -6.35 -8.52
N VAL A 324 9.76 -6.69 -7.87
CA VAL A 324 8.70 -7.52 -8.47
C VAL A 324 8.16 -6.88 -9.76
N GLY A 325 7.98 -5.55 -9.77
CA GLY A 325 7.59 -4.81 -10.96
C GLY A 325 8.60 -4.99 -12.10
N LYS A 326 9.90 -4.81 -11.84
CA LYS A 326 10.98 -5.03 -12.81
C LYS A 326 10.96 -6.43 -13.39
N GLU A 327 10.83 -7.44 -12.53
CA GLU A 327 10.75 -8.85 -12.93
C GLU A 327 9.58 -9.08 -13.89
N PHE A 328 8.40 -8.52 -13.58
CA PHE A 328 7.21 -8.65 -14.41
C PHE A 328 7.33 -7.91 -15.76
N TYR A 329 7.87 -6.68 -15.77
CA TYR A 329 8.18 -5.94 -17.00
C TYR A 329 9.21 -6.69 -17.85
N SER A 330 10.15 -7.39 -17.22
CA SER A 330 11.20 -8.17 -17.89
C SER A 330 10.68 -9.44 -18.58
N LEU A 331 9.49 -9.91 -18.24
CA LEU A 331 8.85 -11.04 -18.93
C LEU A 331 8.45 -10.67 -20.36
N GLU A 332 8.08 -9.41 -20.62
CA GLU A 332 7.69 -8.97 -21.96
C GLU A 332 8.91 -8.76 -22.84
N LYS A 333 9.14 -9.67 -23.79
CA LYS A 333 10.28 -9.63 -24.71
C LYS A 333 9.91 -9.17 -26.12
N ARG A 334 8.62 -9.05 -26.45
CA ARG A 334 8.18 -8.67 -27.80
C ARG A 334 8.43 -7.20 -28.13
N TYR A 335 8.46 -6.35 -27.11
CA TYR A 335 8.52 -4.90 -27.28
C TYR A 335 9.80 -4.32 -26.70
N THR A 336 10.39 -3.39 -27.45
CA THR A 336 11.64 -2.73 -27.12
C THR A 336 11.48 -1.20 -27.08
N SER A 337 10.25 -0.68 -26.99
CA SER A 337 10.02 0.76 -26.86
C SER A 337 10.62 1.28 -25.56
N ASP A 338 10.84 2.61 -25.51
CA ASP A 338 11.34 3.31 -24.34
C ASP A 338 10.58 2.96 -23.06
N PHE A 339 9.25 2.79 -23.16
CA PHE A 339 8.40 2.39 -22.05
C PHE A 339 8.89 1.10 -21.40
N TRP A 340 9.16 0.08 -22.22
CA TRP A 340 9.63 -1.22 -21.76
C TRP A 340 11.07 -1.17 -21.29
N GLN A 341 11.98 -0.60 -22.08
CA GLN A 341 13.41 -0.56 -21.74
C GLN A 341 13.67 0.12 -20.39
N LYS A 342 13.03 1.27 -20.14
CA LYS A 342 13.21 2.01 -18.87
C LYS A 342 12.77 1.16 -17.66
N ARG A 343 11.65 0.43 -17.77
CA ARG A 343 11.04 -0.34 -16.67
C ARG A 343 11.63 -1.73 -16.48
N GLN A 344 12.22 -2.33 -17.51
CA GLN A 344 12.98 -3.57 -17.41
C GLN A 344 14.32 -3.38 -16.69
N ASN A 345 14.86 -2.16 -16.72
CA ASN A 345 16.15 -1.83 -16.12
C ASN A 345 16.05 -1.14 -14.74
N TRP A 346 14.85 -0.84 -14.25
CA TRP A 346 14.63 -0.19 -12.95
C TRP A 346 13.77 -1.05 -12.01
N PRO A 347 14.10 -1.15 -10.70
CA PRO A 347 15.21 -0.48 -10.02
C PRO A 347 16.57 -1.13 -10.32
N ASN A 348 17.62 -0.36 -10.07
CA ASN A 348 18.98 -0.90 -10.05
C ASN A 348 19.08 -1.97 -8.95
N GLU A 349 19.83 -3.04 -9.22
CA GLU A 349 20.05 -4.07 -8.21
C GLU A 349 20.85 -3.48 -7.05
N LYS A 350 20.31 -3.58 -5.85
CA LYS A 350 21.06 -3.30 -4.63
C LYS A 350 21.91 -4.51 -4.31
N THR A 351 23.17 -4.29 -3.92
CA THR A 351 24.03 -5.33 -3.37
C THR A 351 23.36 -5.93 -2.14
N SER A 352 23.20 -7.26 -2.12
CA SER A 352 22.66 -7.96 -0.96
C SER A 352 23.59 -7.81 0.23
N ASP A 353 23.02 -7.59 1.42
CA ASP A 353 23.75 -7.58 2.69
C ASP A 353 24.44 -8.95 2.87
N SER A 354 25.77 -8.97 2.93
CA SER A 354 26.58 -10.20 2.99
C SER A 354 26.64 -10.84 4.37
N LYS A 355 25.87 -10.31 5.33
CA LYS A 355 25.81 -10.83 6.70
C LYS A 355 25.23 -12.24 6.73
N LYS A 356 25.87 -13.12 7.50
CA LYS A 356 25.40 -14.49 7.74
C LYS A 356 23.98 -14.49 8.32
N LEU A 357 23.16 -15.43 7.88
CA LEU A 357 21.81 -15.70 8.39
C LEU A 357 21.76 -17.14 8.93
N PRO A 358 20.85 -17.43 9.88
CA PRO A 358 20.08 -16.45 10.66
C PRO A 358 21.00 -15.69 11.63
N ARG A 359 20.54 -14.55 12.13
CA ARG A 359 21.27 -13.75 13.12
C ARG A 359 20.33 -13.00 14.04
N ILE A 360 20.86 -12.51 15.15
CA ILE A 360 20.11 -11.68 16.09
C ILE A 360 20.61 -10.24 15.97
N GLU A 361 19.67 -9.32 15.85
CA GLU A 361 19.93 -7.88 15.89
C GLU A 361 18.82 -7.20 16.70
N GLU A 362 19.14 -6.07 17.31
CA GLU A 362 18.12 -5.21 17.90
C GLU A 362 17.32 -4.52 16.78
N LYS A 363 16.00 -4.68 16.78
CA LYS A 363 15.06 -4.02 15.87
C LYS A 363 13.83 -3.53 16.62
N ALA A 364 13.11 -2.63 15.98
CA ALA A 364 11.83 -2.19 16.46
C ALA A 364 10.76 -3.28 16.32
N VAL A 365 10.00 -3.50 17.39
CA VAL A 365 8.85 -4.39 17.45
C VAL A 365 7.62 -3.63 17.90
N VAL A 366 6.45 -4.11 17.49
CA VAL A 366 5.16 -3.56 17.89
C VAL A 366 4.69 -4.33 19.11
N THR A 367 4.50 -3.64 20.23
CA THR A 367 3.97 -4.24 21.47
C THR A 367 2.70 -3.51 21.87
N GLU A 368 1.59 -4.24 22.02
CA GLU A 368 0.26 -3.72 22.41
C GLU A 368 -0.17 -2.40 21.72
N SER A 369 0.35 -1.25 22.17
CA SER A 369 0.05 0.09 21.68
C SER A 369 1.28 0.93 21.27
N TYR A 370 2.50 0.42 21.33
CA TYR A 370 3.75 1.17 21.15
C TYR A 370 4.78 0.41 20.30
N ILE A 371 5.85 1.12 19.93
CA ILE A 371 7.03 0.57 19.24
C ILE A 371 8.22 0.66 20.19
N PHE A 372 8.93 -0.46 20.37
CA PHE A 372 10.15 -0.51 21.19
C PHE A 372 11.25 -1.32 20.52
N ALA A 373 12.48 -1.09 20.93
CA ALA A 373 13.60 -1.92 20.53
C ALA A 373 13.56 -3.25 21.29
N GLN A 374 13.74 -4.35 20.55
CA GLN A 374 13.90 -5.70 21.09
C GLN A 374 14.89 -6.45 20.22
N ASP A 375 15.55 -7.44 20.80
CA ASP A 375 16.27 -8.42 20.01
C ASP A 375 15.28 -9.18 19.13
N VAL A 376 15.63 -9.37 17.86
CA VAL A 376 14.84 -10.14 16.90
C VAL A 376 15.73 -11.07 16.11
N ILE A 377 15.17 -12.17 15.62
CA ILE A 377 15.87 -13.12 14.76
C ILE A 377 15.62 -12.73 13.31
N ILE A 378 16.66 -12.29 12.61
CA ILE A 378 16.62 -12.04 11.17
C ILE A 378 16.93 -13.35 10.45
N THR A 379 16.03 -13.75 9.56
CA THR A 379 16.15 -14.97 8.76
C THR A 379 15.98 -14.63 7.28
N LYS A 380 16.22 -15.62 6.40
CA LYS A 380 16.05 -15.46 4.95
C LYS A 380 14.65 -14.98 4.56
N ASP A 381 13.63 -15.56 5.19
CA ASP A 381 12.23 -15.23 4.89
C ASP A 381 11.68 -14.08 5.75
N ASN A 382 12.39 -13.72 6.82
CA ASN A 382 12.00 -12.64 7.74
C ASN A 382 13.11 -11.58 7.85
N PRO A 383 13.35 -10.81 6.78
CA PRO A 383 14.43 -9.81 6.74
C PRO A 383 14.21 -8.62 7.68
N MET A 384 12.98 -8.44 8.19
CA MET A 384 12.65 -7.42 9.21
C MET A 384 12.70 -7.95 10.64
N GLY A 385 13.05 -9.22 10.82
CA GLY A 385 13.19 -9.87 12.11
C GLY A 385 11.90 -10.44 12.68
N VAL A 386 12.06 -11.48 13.51
CA VAL A 386 11.00 -12.15 14.26
C VAL A 386 11.31 -12.06 15.74
N TRP A 387 10.41 -11.44 16.49
CA TRP A 387 10.41 -11.46 17.95
C TRP A 387 9.58 -12.63 18.48
N CYS A 388 8.37 -12.78 17.92
CA CYS A 388 7.41 -13.82 18.32
C CYS A 388 7.00 -14.72 17.16
N TYR A 389 6.89 -16.02 17.42
CA TYR A 389 6.18 -16.97 16.57
C TYR A 389 4.76 -17.15 17.11
N GLY A 390 3.78 -16.54 16.45
CA GLY A 390 2.44 -16.39 17.03
C GLY A 390 2.48 -15.53 18.28
N LYS A 391 2.25 -16.12 19.46
CA LYS A 391 2.33 -15.42 20.76
C LYS A 391 3.56 -15.81 21.59
N ILE A 392 4.47 -16.59 21.02
CA ILE A 392 5.62 -17.15 21.73
C ILE A 392 6.86 -16.34 21.39
N GLU A 393 7.53 -15.77 22.38
CA GLU A 393 8.84 -15.14 22.19
C GLU A 393 9.89 -16.21 21.88
N VAL A 394 10.54 -16.10 20.72
CA VAL A 394 11.44 -17.15 20.20
C VAL A 394 12.92 -16.73 20.22
N VAL A 395 13.22 -15.52 20.67
CA VAL A 395 14.58 -14.94 20.60
C VAL A 395 15.56 -15.72 21.48
N ASP A 396 15.19 -16.03 22.72
CA ASP A 396 16.06 -16.80 23.62
C ASP A 396 16.23 -18.24 23.15
N LEU A 397 15.19 -18.81 22.52
CA LEU A 397 15.28 -20.10 21.84
C LEU A 397 16.34 -20.04 20.74
N ALA A 398 16.26 -19.06 19.85
CA ALA A 398 17.22 -18.91 18.77
C ALA A 398 18.63 -18.58 19.26
N LYS A 399 18.79 -17.71 20.27
CA LYS A 399 20.08 -17.41 20.91
C LYS A 399 20.77 -18.70 21.35
N TYR A 400 20.02 -19.57 22.04
CA TYR A 400 20.55 -20.84 22.49
C TYR A 400 20.92 -21.75 21.32
N CYS A 401 20.00 -21.94 20.36
CA CYS A 401 20.22 -22.85 19.25
C CYS A 401 21.41 -22.44 18.37
N LEU A 402 21.57 -21.14 18.08
CA LEU A 402 22.67 -20.62 17.25
C LEU A 402 24.04 -20.68 17.94
N GLY A 403 24.07 -20.75 19.28
CA GLY A 403 25.29 -20.86 20.07
C GLY A 403 25.71 -22.30 20.40
N ASN A 404 24.91 -23.31 20.05
CA ASN A 404 25.11 -24.68 20.49
C ASN A 404 25.05 -25.68 19.33
N LYS A 405 25.54 -26.91 19.58
CA LYS A 405 25.41 -28.03 18.64
C LYS A 405 23.97 -28.53 18.57
N LEU A 406 23.59 -29.10 17.43
CA LEU A 406 22.25 -29.59 17.13
C LEU A 406 21.65 -30.48 18.24
N GLU A 407 22.42 -31.39 18.84
CA GLU A 407 21.91 -32.28 19.90
C GLU A 407 21.39 -31.48 21.11
N LYS A 408 22.19 -30.54 21.62
CA LYS A 408 21.80 -29.65 22.73
C LYS A 408 20.65 -28.73 22.34
N SER A 409 20.67 -28.23 21.10
CA SER A 409 19.62 -27.35 20.58
C SER A 409 18.27 -28.06 20.50
N LEU A 410 18.24 -29.36 20.15
CA LEU A 410 17.04 -30.18 20.15
C LEU A 410 16.49 -30.43 21.56
N GLU A 411 17.36 -30.77 22.51
CA GLU A 411 16.97 -30.95 23.92
C GLU A 411 16.36 -29.65 24.48
N TYR A 412 17.04 -28.52 24.29
CA TYR A 412 16.56 -27.22 24.73
C TYR A 412 15.27 -26.79 24.03
N PHE A 413 15.10 -27.10 22.74
CA PHE A 413 13.86 -26.86 22.02
C PHE A 413 12.68 -27.58 22.66
N ASP A 414 12.86 -28.86 23.02
CA ASP A 414 11.81 -29.66 23.66
C ASP A 414 11.47 -29.13 25.06
N GLU A 415 12.47 -28.74 25.84
CA GLU A 415 12.27 -28.09 27.15
C GLU A 415 11.55 -26.75 27.03
N PHE A 416 11.96 -25.91 26.08
CA PHE A 416 11.34 -24.63 25.79
C PHE A 416 9.86 -24.80 25.43
N CYS A 417 9.54 -25.78 24.59
CA CYS A 417 8.15 -26.05 24.19
C CYS A 417 7.31 -26.56 25.37
N LYS A 418 7.87 -27.43 26.22
CA LYS A 418 7.21 -27.91 27.45
C LYS A 418 6.96 -26.75 28.42
N LYS A 419 7.95 -25.89 28.65
CA LYS A 419 7.86 -24.72 29.53
C LYS A 419 6.75 -23.76 29.08
N ASN A 420 6.61 -23.55 27.78
CA ASN A 420 5.55 -22.71 27.20
C ASN A 420 4.21 -23.42 27.01
N SER A 421 4.08 -24.69 27.45
CA SER A 421 2.86 -25.49 27.32
C SER A 421 2.30 -25.55 25.89
N LEU A 422 3.19 -25.71 24.90
CA LEU A 422 2.79 -25.68 23.49
C LEU A 422 1.96 -26.92 23.11
N SER A 423 0.87 -26.71 22.37
CA SER A 423 0.14 -27.81 21.75
C SER A 423 1.02 -28.55 20.74
N MET A 424 0.75 -29.84 20.51
CA MET A 424 1.53 -30.64 19.56
C MET A 424 1.54 -30.05 18.14
N GLY A 425 0.42 -29.43 17.72
CA GLY A 425 0.36 -28.73 16.43
C GLY A 425 1.32 -27.54 16.36
N LEU A 426 1.36 -26.72 17.41
CA LEU A 426 2.23 -25.55 17.48
C LEU A 426 3.70 -25.93 17.66
N TYR A 427 3.99 -26.98 18.44
CA TYR A 427 5.31 -27.59 18.55
C TYR A 427 5.85 -27.97 17.16
N ASN A 428 5.07 -28.75 16.39
CA ASN A 428 5.50 -29.22 15.07
C ASN A 428 5.68 -28.07 14.08
N SER A 429 4.80 -27.07 14.13
CA SER A 429 4.87 -25.88 13.28
C SER A 429 6.10 -25.04 13.59
N LEU A 430 6.37 -24.79 14.88
CA LEU A 430 7.54 -24.03 15.33
C LEU A 430 8.84 -24.77 14.99
N LYS A 431 8.90 -26.09 15.22
CA LYS A 431 10.08 -26.91 14.92
C LYS A 431 10.40 -26.86 13.43
N ARG A 432 9.39 -27.05 12.58
CA ARG A 432 9.54 -26.93 11.12
C ARG A 432 10.07 -25.57 10.73
N TRP A 433 9.49 -24.50 11.28
CA TRP A 433 9.94 -23.14 11.02
C TRP A 433 11.40 -22.92 11.45
N CYS A 434 11.80 -23.36 12.65
CA CYS A 434 13.18 -23.24 13.11
C CYS A 434 14.18 -23.98 12.20
N ILE A 435 13.81 -25.14 11.66
CA ILE A 435 14.66 -25.88 10.70
C ILE A 435 14.71 -25.16 9.35
N GLU A 436 13.56 -24.77 8.80
CA GLU A 436 13.47 -24.05 7.50
C GLU A 436 14.23 -22.73 7.50
N GLN A 437 14.31 -22.06 8.65
CA GLN A 437 15.02 -20.80 8.82
C GLN A 437 16.46 -20.98 9.33
N GLU A 438 16.98 -22.21 9.35
CA GLU A 438 18.35 -22.55 9.77
C GLU A 438 18.69 -22.12 11.21
N ILE A 439 17.68 -22.04 12.08
CA ILE A 439 17.84 -21.75 13.52
C ILE A 439 18.22 -23.02 14.29
N LEU A 440 17.64 -24.16 13.90
CA LEU A 440 17.81 -25.47 14.52
C LEU A 440 18.49 -26.42 13.54
N VAL A 441 19.81 -26.23 13.32
CA VAL A 441 20.65 -26.98 12.37
C VAL A 441 21.94 -27.48 12.99
#